data_AF-A0A938L7C9-F1
#
_entry.id   AF-A0A938L7C9-F1
#
_cell.length_a   1.000
_cell.length_b   1.000
_cell.length_c   1.000
_cell.angle_alpha   90.00
_cell.angle_beta   90.00
_cell.angle_gamma   90.00
#
_symmetry.space_group_name_H-M   'P 1'
#
loop_
_entity.id
_entity.type
_entity.pdbx_description
1 polymer ?
#
loop_
_entity_poly.entity_id
_entity_poly.type
_entity_poly.pdbx_seq_one_letter_code
_entity_poly.pdbx_strand_id
1 'polypeptide(L)'
;MSDSTRTFGRVICEFEYRPNRLQTLVLFLLACGGEVMFCYLAVKIDQPVNVRGFQITPQQARLLMTALALLAPTGVLALGGLMVSSLFQQRRLVLTDESVILPKPSWHGLSSAEIELPFEAIKATAICPFIGSTRLLRLDREIGAISIPSNMFPNRRDFEELVVLLSDARNAAAERTSADKPE
;
A
#
# COMPACT_ATOMS: atom_id res chain seq x y z
N MET A 1 14.18 -26.11 -2.56
CA MET A 1 13.07 -25.15 -2.76
C MET A 1 12.52 -25.44 -4.13
N SER A 2 11.37 -26.09 -4.21
CA SER A 2 10.77 -26.53 -5.46
C SER A 2 10.09 -25.33 -6.11
N ASP A 3 10.61 -24.87 -7.25
CA ASP A 3 9.86 -24.04 -8.18
C ASP A 3 8.70 -24.88 -8.70
N SER A 4 7.54 -24.73 -8.08
CA SER A 4 6.29 -25.13 -8.71
C SER A 4 6.11 -24.18 -9.89
N THR A 5 6.28 -24.68 -11.10
CA THR A 5 5.80 -24.06 -12.33
C THR A 5 4.29 -23.93 -12.20
N ARG A 6 3.83 -22.84 -11.57
CA ARG A 6 2.43 -22.44 -11.60
C ARG A 6 2.13 -22.09 -13.05
N THR A 7 1.37 -22.95 -13.71
CA THR A 7 0.74 -22.63 -14.97
C THR A 7 -0.31 -21.58 -14.67
N PHE A 8 0.09 -20.31 -14.78
CA PHE A 8 -0.86 -19.21 -14.79
C PHE A 8 -1.79 -19.40 -15.98
N GLY A 9 -3.09 -19.17 -15.76
CA GLY A 9 -4.10 -19.16 -16.81
C GLY A 9 -3.74 -18.19 -17.94
N ARG A 10 -4.48 -18.25 -19.06
CA ARG A 10 -4.17 -17.41 -20.21
C ARG A 10 -4.33 -15.93 -19.83
N VAL A 11 -3.24 -15.17 -19.97
CA VAL A 11 -3.25 -13.73 -19.69
C VAL A 11 -4.18 -13.03 -20.68
N ILE A 12 -5.19 -12.34 -20.14
CA ILE A 12 -6.13 -11.50 -20.89
C ILE A 12 -5.57 -10.09 -21.01
N CYS A 13 -5.16 -9.52 -19.87
CA CYS A 13 -4.68 -8.15 -19.80
C CYS A 13 -3.66 -7.98 -18.67
N GLU A 14 -2.71 -7.06 -18.86
CA GLU A 14 -1.70 -6.69 -17.88
C GLU A 14 -1.70 -5.17 -17.70
N PHE A 15 -1.79 -4.74 -16.45
CA PHE A 15 -1.81 -3.34 -16.05
C PHE A 15 -0.57 -3.00 -15.24
N GLU A 16 0.04 -1.86 -15.52
CA GLU A 16 1.11 -1.32 -14.68
C GLU A 16 0.53 -0.88 -13.33
N TYR A 17 1.18 -1.29 -12.26
CA TYR A 17 0.79 -0.97 -10.88
C TYR A 17 1.98 -0.38 -10.12
N ARG A 18 1.76 0.73 -9.42
CA ARG A 18 2.83 1.48 -8.73
C ARG A 18 2.55 1.57 -7.24
N PRO A 19 3.59 1.48 -6.38
CA PRO A 19 3.46 1.85 -4.97
C PRO A 19 2.86 3.25 -4.81
N ASN A 20 2.19 3.51 -3.69
CA ASN A 20 1.63 4.84 -3.41
C ASN A 20 2.75 5.85 -3.07
N ARG A 21 3.37 6.41 -4.12
CA ARG A 21 4.49 7.36 -4.04
C ARG A 21 4.15 8.60 -3.22
N LEU A 22 2.90 9.06 -3.29
CA LEU A 22 2.44 10.22 -2.52
C LEU A 22 2.48 9.94 -1.03
N GLN A 23 2.00 8.78 -0.59
CA GLN A 23 2.06 8.40 0.81
C GLN A 23 3.51 8.31 1.30
N THR A 24 4.40 7.67 0.55
CA THR A 24 5.82 7.56 0.92
C THR A 24 6.49 8.94 0.97
N LEU A 25 6.20 9.83 0.02
CA LEU A 25 6.69 11.20 0.01
C LEU A 25 6.21 11.98 1.23
N VAL A 26 4.92 11.90 1.57
CA VAL A 26 4.35 12.59 2.75
C VAL A 26 5.01 12.10 4.03
N LEU A 27 5.20 10.79 4.19
CA LEU A 27 5.88 10.21 5.34
C LEU A 27 7.34 10.68 5.43
N PHE A 28 8.05 10.71 4.30
CA PHE A 28 9.42 11.19 4.24
C PHE A 28 9.53 12.68 4.64
N LEU A 29 8.68 13.54 4.06
CA LEU A 29 8.65 14.97 4.40
C LEU A 29 8.31 15.21 5.88
N LEU A 30 7.37 14.44 6.43
CA LEU A 30 7.02 14.50 7.85
C LEU A 30 8.18 14.10 8.75
N ALA A 31 8.95 13.07 8.37
CA ALA A 31 10.14 12.66 9.10
C ALA A 31 11.24 13.73 9.06
N CYS A 32 11.50 14.33 7.88
CA CYS A 32 12.44 15.46 7.75
C CYS A 32 12.00 16.65 8.61
N GLY A 33 10.71 16.99 8.60
CA GLY A 33 10.17 18.07 9.43
C GLY A 33 10.32 17.78 10.94
N GLY A 34 10.08 16.53 11.34
CA GLY A 34 10.30 16.08 12.71
C GLY A 34 11.76 16.16 13.14
N GLU A 35 12.70 15.77 12.27
CA GLU A 35 14.14 15.88 12.53
C GLU A 35 14.56 17.34 12.75
N VAL A 36 14.15 18.25 11.87
CA VAL A 36 14.42 19.70 12.02
C VAL A 36 13.84 20.22 13.33
N MET A 37 12.63 19.80 13.70
CA MET A 37 11.99 20.18 14.96
C MET A 37 12.79 19.66 16.17
N PHE A 38 13.26 18.42 16.16
CA PHE A 38 14.09 17.87 17.25
C PHE A 38 15.42 18.62 17.38
N CYS A 39 16.10 18.91 16.27
CA CYS A 39 17.32 19.72 16.26
C CYS A 39 17.07 21.13 16.81
N TYR A 40 15.98 21.78 16.38
CA TYR A 40 15.61 23.10 16.88
C TYR A 40 15.36 23.09 18.39
N LEU A 41 14.57 22.12 18.88
CA LEU A 41 14.28 21.99 20.31
C LEU A 41 15.53 21.63 21.12
N ALA A 42 16.42 20.79 20.60
CA ALA A 42 17.70 20.47 21.25
C ALA A 42 18.57 21.72 21.48
N VAL A 43 18.46 22.74 20.61
CA VAL A 43 19.22 23.99 20.75
C VAL A 43 18.49 25.05 21.58
N LYS A 44 17.16 25.15 21.43
CA LYS A 44 16.36 26.29 21.95
C LYS A 44 15.53 25.99 23.19
N ILE A 45 15.51 24.74 23.67
CA ILE A 45 14.73 24.41 24.86
C ILE A 45 15.44 24.90 26.12
N ASP A 46 14.86 25.95 26.70
CA ASP A 46 15.37 26.62 27.89
C ASP A 46 14.34 26.62 29.03
N GLN A 47 13.13 26.13 28.76
CA GLN A 47 12.01 26.10 29.68
C GLN A 47 11.66 24.66 30.10
N PRO A 48 11.15 24.47 31.33
CA PRO A 48 10.68 23.16 31.77
C PRO A 48 9.48 22.71 30.93
N VAL A 49 9.42 21.42 30.61
CA VAL A 49 8.36 20.83 29.80
C VAL A 49 7.45 20.00 30.70
N ASN A 50 6.14 20.19 30.59
CA ASN A 50 5.18 19.34 31.29
C ASN A 50 4.73 18.20 30.37
N VAL A 51 5.00 16.97 30.77
CA VAL A 51 4.53 15.76 30.08
C VAL A 51 3.63 14.98 31.02
N ARG A 52 2.32 15.02 30.77
CA ARG A 52 1.29 14.29 31.55
C ARG A 52 1.34 14.56 33.06
N GLY A 53 1.65 15.79 33.46
CA GLY A 53 1.75 16.20 34.86
C GLY A 53 3.15 16.08 35.47
N PHE A 54 4.11 15.46 34.77
CA PHE A 54 5.52 15.43 35.18
C PHE A 54 6.27 16.62 34.59
N GLN A 55 6.95 17.37 35.46
CA GLN A 55 7.75 18.52 35.05
C GLN A 55 9.19 18.08 34.76
N ILE A 56 9.56 18.08 33.48
CA ILE A 56 10.90 17.76 33.01
C ILE A 56 11.73 19.04 33.06
N THR A 57 12.91 18.96 33.68
CA THR A 57 13.82 20.12 33.74
C THR A 57 14.32 20.49 32.34
N PRO A 58 14.70 21.76 32.10
CA PRO A 58 15.24 22.16 30.79
C PRO A 58 16.41 21.28 30.33
N GLN A 59 17.30 20.89 31.25
CA GLN A 59 18.44 20.01 30.94
C GLN A 59 18.01 18.61 30.48
N GLN A 60 17.03 18.01 31.17
CA GLN A 60 16.48 16.70 30.80
C GLN A 60 15.76 16.77 29.45
N ALA A 61 14.97 17.82 29.23
CA ALA A 61 14.25 18.02 27.98
C ALA A 61 15.23 18.21 26.80
N ARG A 62 16.29 18.99 27.02
CA ARG A 62 17.37 19.17 26.04
C ARG A 62 18.07 17.86 25.70
N LEU A 63 18.47 17.09 26.71
CA LEU A 63 19.13 15.80 26.52
C LEU A 63 18.24 14.82 25.74
N LEU A 64 16.95 14.76 26.08
CA LEU A 64 15.97 13.94 25.36
C LEU A 64 15.85 14.36 23.89
N MET A 65 15.72 15.66 23.61
CA MET A 65 15.61 16.18 22.25
C MET A 65 16.89 15.96 21.45
N THR A 66 18.06 16.11 22.07
CA THR A 66 19.35 15.76 21.45
C THR A 66 19.43 14.28 21.10
N ALA A 67 19.02 13.39 22.02
CA ALA A 67 19.00 11.95 21.74
C ALA A 67 18.06 11.60 20.57
N LEU A 68 16.86 12.20 20.53
CA LEU A 68 15.94 12.04 19.41
C LEU A 68 16.51 12.60 18.10
N ALA A 69 17.15 13.77 18.13
CA ALA A 69 17.81 14.37 16.98
C ALA A 69 18.97 13.52 16.44
N LEU A 70 19.69 12.79 17.31
CA LEU A 70 20.75 11.87 16.89
C LEU A 70 20.21 10.57 16.28
N LEU A 71 19.03 10.12 16.72
CA LEU A 71 18.40 8.90 16.21
C LEU A 71 17.57 9.14 14.95
N ALA A 72 16.91 10.30 14.84
CA ALA A 72 16.02 10.66 13.73
C ALA A 72 16.63 10.49 12.32
N PRO A 73 17.92 10.82 12.07
CA PRO A 73 18.56 10.62 10.77
C PRO A 73 18.46 9.17 10.27
N THR A 74 18.52 8.18 11.16
CA THR A 74 18.39 6.77 10.76
C THR A 74 17.00 6.46 10.17
N GLY A 75 15.96 7.04 10.76
CA GLY A 75 14.59 6.91 10.26
C GLY A 75 14.37 7.67 8.96
N VAL A 76 14.94 8.88 8.83
CA VAL A 76 14.89 9.68 7.60
C VAL A 76 15.63 8.98 6.46
N LEU A 77 16.81 8.42 6.71
CA LEU A 77 17.55 7.63 5.72
C LEU A 77 16.78 6.37 5.31
N ALA A 78 16.17 5.65 6.27
CA ALA A 78 15.34 4.49 5.97
C ALA A 78 14.14 4.88 5.07
N LEU A 79 13.41 5.94 5.42
CA LEU A 79 12.29 6.44 4.61
C LEU A 79 12.75 6.98 3.25
N GLY A 80 13.92 7.60 3.17
CA GLY A 80 14.53 8.03 1.91
C GLY A 80 14.82 6.82 1.00
N GLY A 81 15.39 5.75 1.56
CA GLY A 81 15.57 4.47 0.84
C GLY A 81 14.24 3.86 0.37
N LEU A 82 13.20 3.90 1.20
CA LEU A 82 11.84 3.47 0.83
C LEU A 82 11.26 4.33 -0.29
N MET A 83 11.46 5.65 -0.25
CA MET A 83 11.01 6.55 -1.30
C MET A 83 11.70 6.23 -2.63
N VAL A 84 13.02 6.11 -2.64
CA VAL A 84 13.81 5.78 -3.83
C VAL A 84 13.39 4.43 -4.40
N SER A 85 13.33 3.38 -3.57
CA SER A 85 12.88 2.06 -4.02
C SER A 85 11.45 2.07 -4.59
N SER A 86 10.53 2.86 -4.03
CA SER A 86 9.17 3.00 -4.55
C SER A 86 9.09 3.66 -5.94
N LEU A 87 10.12 4.43 -6.34
CA LEU A 87 10.20 5.02 -7.68
C LEU A 87 10.62 3.98 -8.72
N PHE A 88 11.49 3.04 -8.34
CA PHE A 88 12.05 2.03 -9.25
C PHE A 88 11.29 0.69 -9.23
N GLN A 89 10.52 0.39 -8.19
CA GLN A 89 9.68 -0.80 -8.15
C GLN A 89 8.52 -0.68 -9.13
N GLN A 90 8.62 -1.40 -10.24
CA GLN A 90 7.48 -1.70 -11.10
C GLN A 90 6.74 -2.91 -10.54
N ARG A 91 5.42 -2.80 -10.45
CA ARG A 91 4.53 -3.92 -10.14
C ARG A 91 3.54 -4.03 -11.27
N ARG A 92 2.86 -5.17 -11.32
CA ARG A 92 1.83 -5.42 -12.29
C ARG A 92 0.59 -5.98 -11.63
N LEU A 93 -0.52 -5.79 -12.31
CA LEU A 93 -1.76 -6.47 -12.05
C LEU A 93 -2.13 -7.21 -13.31
N VAL A 94 -2.31 -8.53 -13.21
CA VAL A 94 -2.59 -9.37 -14.38
C VAL A 94 -3.97 -9.97 -14.22
N LEU A 95 -4.78 -9.84 -15.26
CA LEU A 95 -6.05 -10.54 -15.36
C LEU A 95 -5.86 -11.78 -16.23
N THR A 96 -6.17 -12.94 -15.70
CA THR A 96 -6.23 -14.20 -16.44
C THR A 96 -7.69 -14.59 -16.70
N ASP A 97 -7.90 -15.70 -17.38
CA ASP A 97 -9.20 -16.32 -17.61
C ASP A 97 -9.87 -16.86 -16.34
N GLU A 98 -9.11 -17.16 -15.29
CA GLU A 98 -9.62 -17.81 -14.07
C GLU A 98 -9.34 -17.01 -12.79
N SER A 99 -8.38 -16.10 -12.83
CA SER A 99 -7.87 -15.42 -11.65
C SER A 99 -7.41 -13.98 -11.94
N VAL A 100 -7.26 -13.21 -10.86
CA VAL A 100 -6.55 -11.93 -10.87
C VAL A 100 -5.28 -12.06 -10.05
N ILE A 101 -4.15 -11.70 -10.65
CA ILE A 101 -2.84 -11.67 -9.99
C ILE A 101 -2.60 -10.25 -9.52
N LEU A 102 -2.43 -10.09 -8.21
CA LEU A 102 -2.30 -8.82 -7.52
C LEU A 102 -0.97 -8.77 -6.76
N PRO A 103 -0.33 -7.61 -6.62
CA PRO A 103 0.81 -7.48 -5.73
C PRO A 103 0.38 -7.69 -4.28
N LYS A 104 1.12 -8.52 -3.54
CA LYS A 104 0.82 -8.85 -2.15
C LYS A 104 0.85 -7.58 -1.29
N PRO A 105 -0.23 -7.27 -0.55
CA PRO A 105 -0.20 -6.20 0.44
C PRO A 105 0.85 -6.56 1.49
N SER A 106 1.80 -5.67 1.68
CA SER A 106 2.85 -5.79 2.70
C SER A 106 2.83 -4.55 3.55
N TRP A 107 3.17 -4.70 4.84
CA TRP A 107 3.14 -3.61 5.81
C TRP A 107 3.89 -2.35 5.34
N HIS A 108 4.98 -2.52 4.57
CA HIS A 108 5.77 -1.42 4.02
C HIS A 108 5.55 -1.17 2.52
N GLY A 109 4.63 -1.89 1.87
CA GLY A 109 4.38 -1.72 0.43
C GLY A 109 5.60 -2.05 -0.44
N LEU A 110 6.52 -2.89 0.03
CA LEU A 110 7.79 -3.26 -0.64
C LEU A 110 7.83 -4.67 -1.20
N SER A 111 6.91 -5.54 -0.77
CA SER A 111 6.87 -6.91 -1.28
C SER A 111 6.65 -6.91 -2.80
N SER A 112 7.54 -7.55 -3.53
CA SER A 112 7.38 -7.90 -4.95
C SER A 112 6.59 -9.19 -5.14
N ALA A 113 6.26 -9.91 -4.05
CA ALA A 113 5.47 -11.12 -4.14
C ALA A 113 4.09 -10.81 -4.74
N GLU A 114 3.65 -11.69 -5.62
CA GLU A 114 2.32 -11.68 -6.22
C GLU A 114 1.42 -12.66 -5.45
N ILE A 115 0.13 -12.34 -5.40
CA ILE A 115 -0.92 -13.24 -4.95
C ILE A 115 -1.87 -13.48 -6.11
N GLU A 116 -2.20 -14.74 -6.31
CA GLU A 116 -3.23 -15.13 -7.26
C GLU A 116 -4.55 -15.24 -6.53
N LEU A 117 -5.58 -14.59 -7.05
CA LEU A 117 -6.92 -14.59 -6.51
C LEU A 117 -7.88 -15.14 -7.57
N PRO A 118 -8.30 -16.41 -7.45
CA PRO A 118 -9.32 -16.99 -8.32
C PRO A 118 -10.63 -16.19 -8.26
N PHE A 119 -11.34 -16.05 -9.38
CA PHE A 119 -12.59 -15.29 -9.42
C PHE A 119 -13.66 -15.88 -8.51
N GLU A 120 -13.66 -17.20 -8.32
CA GLU A 120 -14.56 -17.90 -7.39
C GLU A 120 -14.38 -17.46 -5.93
N ALA A 121 -13.18 -17.03 -5.56
CA ALA A 121 -12.89 -16.54 -4.21
C ALA A 121 -13.38 -15.09 -3.99
N ILE A 122 -13.83 -14.40 -5.05
CA ILE A 122 -14.32 -13.02 -5.00
C ILE A 122 -15.84 -13.05 -4.81
N LYS A 123 -16.30 -12.83 -3.57
CA LYS A 123 -17.72 -12.82 -3.23
C LYS A 123 -18.45 -11.59 -3.73
N ALA A 124 -17.78 -10.43 -3.65
CA ALA A 124 -18.34 -9.18 -4.10
C ALA A 124 -17.24 -8.22 -4.56
N THR A 125 -17.63 -7.31 -5.45
CA THR A 125 -16.80 -6.21 -5.92
C THR A 125 -17.54 -4.90 -5.69
N ALA A 126 -16.84 -3.89 -5.17
CA ALA A 126 -17.43 -2.58 -4.92
C ALA A 126 -16.43 -1.48 -5.28
N ILE A 127 -16.94 -0.35 -5.77
CA ILE A 127 -16.14 0.86 -5.94
C ILE A 127 -16.52 1.81 -4.83
N CYS A 128 -15.56 2.13 -3.98
CA CYS A 128 -15.73 3.07 -2.89
C CYS A 128 -15.03 4.40 -3.21
N PRO A 129 -15.60 5.54 -2.81
CA PRO A 129 -14.84 6.79 -2.79
C PRO A 129 -13.69 6.66 -1.78
N PHE A 130 -12.53 7.22 -2.14
CA PHE A 130 -11.36 7.33 -1.27
C PHE A 130 -10.90 8.79 -1.19
N ILE A 131 -9.77 9.06 -0.51
CA ILE A 131 -9.26 10.41 -0.29
C ILE A 131 -9.11 11.18 -1.62
N GLY A 132 -9.72 12.38 -1.68
CA GLY A 132 -9.70 13.27 -2.83
C GLY A 132 -10.54 12.74 -4.00
N SER A 133 -9.96 12.70 -5.19
CA SER A 133 -10.59 12.14 -6.40
C SER A 133 -10.27 10.65 -6.61
N THR A 134 -9.64 10.01 -5.63
CA THR A 134 -9.21 8.60 -5.73
C THR A 134 -10.42 7.70 -5.51
N ARG A 135 -10.54 6.64 -6.31
CA ARG A 135 -11.52 5.56 -6.12
C ARG A 135 -10.79 4.31 -5.65
N LEU A 136 -11.50 3.45 -4.93
CA LEU A 136 -10.94 2.22 -4.39
C LEU A 136 -11.81 1.06 -4.86
N LEU A 137 -11.23 0.18 -5.66
CA LEU A 137 -11.84 -1.08 -6.03
C LEU A 137 -11.62 -2.07 -4.88
N ARG A 138 -12.71 -2.47 -4.23
CA ARG A 138 -12.73 -3.42 -3.12
C ARG A 138 -13.17 -4.78 -3.63
N LEU A 139 -12.34 -5.79 -3.40
CA LEU A 139 -12.60 -7.20 -3.69
C LEU A 139 -12.84 -7.92 -2.37
N ASP A 140 -14.10 -8.22 -2.06
CA ASP A 140 -14.47 -8.94 -0.85
C ASP A 140 -14.29 -10.44 -1.06
N ARG A 141 -13.64 -11.08 -0.08
CA ARG A 141 -13.36 -12.52 -0.05
C ARG A 141 -13.88 -13.10 1.25
N GLU A 142 -13.78 -14.42 1.40
CA GLU A 142 -14.10 -15.07 2.68
C GLU A 142 -13.22 -14.56 3.82
N ILE A 143 -11.92 -14.40 3.53
CA ILE A 143 -10.90 -13.98 4.49
C ILE A 143 -10.51 -12.53 4.17
N GLY A 144 -11.42 -11.62 4.50
CA GLY A 144 -11.24 -10.18 4.40
C GLY A 144 -11.34 -9.62 2.97
N ALA A 145 -10.87 -8.39 2.79
CA ALA A 145 -10.99 -7.68 1.52
C ALA A 145 -9.62 -7.24 1.00
N ILE A 146 -9.47 -7.23 -0.33
CA ILE A 146 -8.34 -6.57 -1.00
C ILE A 146 -8.84 -5.25 -1.57
N SER A 147 -8.06 -4.20 -1.35
CA SER A 147 -8.35 -2.85 -1.82
C SER A 147 -7.31 -2.44 -2.85
N ILE A 148 -7.78 -1.99 -4.00
CA ILE A 148 -6.96 -1.54 -5.13
C ILE A 148 -7.28 -0.07 -5.39
N PRO A 149 -6.42 0.87 -4.94
CA PRO A 149 -6.61 2.30 -5.16
C PRO A 149 -6.34 2.71 -6.62
N SER A 150 -7.17 3.60 -7.16
CA SER A 150 -7.04 4.07 -8.54
C SER A 150 -5.78 4.91 -8.79
N ASN A 151 -5.23 5.55 -7.76
CA ASN A 151 -4.00 6.36 -7.84
C ASN A 151 -2.71 5.51 -7.90
N MET A 152 -2.83 4.19 -7.79
CA MET A 152 -1.72 3.26 -8.00
C MET A 152 -1.55 2.87 -9.47
N PHE A 153 -2.48 3.27 -10.34
CA PHE A 153 -2.34 3.16 -11.80
C PHE A 153 -1.71 4.42 -12.37
N PRO A 154 -0.81 4.32 -13.36
CA PRO A 154 -0.28 5.48 -14.07
C PRO A 154 -1.38 6.25 -14.83
N ASN A 155 -2.35 5.51 -15.37
CA ASN A 155 -3.45 6.05 -16.15
C ASN A 155 -4.79 5.66 -15.51
N ARG A 156 -5.70 6.64 -15.43
CA ARG A 156 -7.04 6.42 -14.87
C ARG A 156 -7.89 5.48 -15.74
N ARG A 157 -7.64 5.45 -17.05
CA ARG A 157 -8.34 4.56 -17.98
C ARG A 157 -8.08 3.09 -17.66
N ASP A 158 -6.84 2.74 -17.33
CA ASP A 158 -6.43 1.39 -16.96
C ASP A 158 -7.21 0.88 -15.72
N PHE A 159 -7.45 1.76 -14.75
CA PHE A 159 -8.29 1.43 -13.59
C PHE A 159 -9.75 1.17 -14.00
N GLU A 160 -10.30 1.99 -14.89
CA GLU A 160 -11.68 1.85 -15.37
C GLU A 160 -11.84 0.56 -16.20
N GLU A 161 -10.88 0.27 -17.06
CA GLU A 161 -10.82 -0.95 -17.86
C GLU A 161 -10.71 -2.19 -16.96
N LEU A 162 -9.83 -2.17 -15.97
CA LEU A 162 -9.72 -3.25 -14.98
C LEU A 162 -11.07 -3.51 -14.29
N VAL A 163 -11.77 -2.46 -13.85
CA VAL A 163 -13.05 -2.59 -13.17
C VAL A 163 -14.09 -3.29 -14.05
N VAL A 164 -14.14 -2.94 -15.33
CA VAL A 164 -15.05 -3.56 -16.30
C VAL A 164 -14.67 -5.03 -16.52
N LEU A 165 -13.43 -5.30 -16.93
CA LEU A 165 -12.96 -6.65 -17.23
C LEU A 165 -13.07 -7.60 -16.04
N LEU A 166 -12.78 -7.12 -14.83
CA LEU A 166 -12.90 -7.91 -13.61
C LEU A 166 -14.36 -8.24 -13.27
N SER A 167 -15.26 -7.29 -13.48
CA SER A 167 -16.69 -7.52 -13.25
C SER A 167 -17.26 -8.55 -14.22
N ASP A 168 -16.88 -8.45 -15.50
CA ASP A 168 -17.29 -9.38 -16.55
C ASP A 168 -16.73 -10.79 -16.30
N ALA A 169 -15.44 -10.89 -15.98
CA ALA A 169 -14.79 -12.17 -15.69
C ALA A 169 -15.38 -12.86 -14.45
N ARG A 170 -15.70 -12.10 -13.39
CA ARG A 170 -16.36 -12.62 -12.19
C ARG A 170 -17.76 -13.14 -12.50
N ASN A 171 -18.55 -12.41 -13.29
CA ASN A 171 -19.90 -12.83 -13.66
C ASN A 171 -19.85 -14.12 -14.50
N ALA A 172 -18.94 -14.19 -15.46
CA ALA A 172 -18.72 -15.40 -16.26
C ALA A 172 -18.31 -16.59 -15.40
N ALA A 173 -17.47 -16.39 -14.36
CA ALA A 173 -17.10 -17.44 -13.42
C ALA A 173 -18.30 -17.91 -12.58
N ALA A 174 -19.12 -16.98 -12.07
CA ALA A 174 -20.30 -17.30 -11.28
C ALA A 174 -21.35 -18.11 -12.07
N GLU A 175 -21.53 -17.79 -13.37
CA GLU A 175 -22.40 -18.56 -14.27
C GLU A 175 -21.93 -20.00 -14.43
N ARG A 176 -20.61 -20.22 -14.60
CA ARG A 176 -20.03 -21.57 -14.68
C ARG A 176 -20.26 -22.38 -13.41
N THR A 177 -20.05 -21.78 -12.23
CA THR A 177 -20.29 -22.45 -10.94
C THR A 177 -21.77 -22.79 -10.73
N SER A 178 -22.69 -21.99 -11.28
CA SER A 178 -24.13 -22.27 -11.20
C SER A 178 -24.58 -23.42 -12.10
N ALA A 179 -23.92 -23.61 -13.25
CA ALA A 179 -24.22 -24.67 -14.21
C ALA A 179 -23.74 -26.06 -13.75
N ASP A 180 -22.75 -26.12 -12.85
CA ASP A 180 -22.11 -27.37 -12.43
C ASP A 180 -22.73 -27.96 -11.13
N LYS A 181 -23.83 -27.40 -10.63
CA LYS A 181 -24.59 -28.02 -9.53
C LYS A 181 -25.59 -29.04 -10.10
N PRO A 182 -25.35 -30.36 -9.94
CA PRO A 182 -26.34 -31.36 -10.30
C PRO A 182 -27.58 -31.20 -9.42
N GLU A 183 -28.76 -31.24 -10.05
CA GLU A 183 -30.07 -31.30 -9.39
C GLU A 183 -30.22 -32.54 -8.49
#